data_AF-A0A5J6V372-F1
#
_entry.id   AF-A0A5J6V372-F1
#
_cell.length_a   1.000
_cell.length_b   1.000
_cell.length_c   1.000
_cell.angle_alpha   90.00
_cell.angle_beta   90.00
_cell.angle_gamma   90.00
#
_symmetry.space_group_name_H-M   'P 1'
#
loop_
_entity.id
_entity.type
_entity.pdbx_description
1 polymer ?
#
loop_
_entity_poly.entity_id
_entity_poly.type
_entity_poly.pdbx_seq_one_letter_code
_entity_poly.pdbx_strand_id
1 'polypeptide(L)'
;MTTVTENPGGDLAESRGKKPWLLIGGGVAAAVLITGGAYAATMLGGGGDRPASVLPGGAAVYAQVDLDPDAGQKISAVRFFQGLDPELREQFSEGQWREWAWTQLRDEVDGAEDIDFATDIEPWLGDRAGLALLPQGEGEEPVVTIALQVQDGDAALAFFDERTQANDDIAYWLESDYLVFTEQDAQQTVQAAVAEGTLAENETFSSDMDDLGEAGIMAFWADTAELDDMLGAGANPAMAMTGGMVNSEMPEVAGRTAATVRLTPDAIELHGVVRGAEGVAIPENSDVDSLVTQLPADTAVAISMDNGAAMIQSAWDYYAEQNPEEVADATQQAAAEGFSLPDDIKMILGDSMSLSAGPGIIDAFMDVSPTDSGMPAVPIGYRVATDTDRLQTMLNENGLGAGVLALREDDGVLTLGGDQAYVDALADGSGDTLGDHELFTAAVADADDAQMVLFVNVNPFEEYYLPEITDTNARSALEQLGAIGISGTNENASDGHFTLRLVADPE
;
A
#
# COMPACT_ATOMS: atom_id res chain seq x y z
N MET A 1 44.50 29.63 31.10
CA MET A 1 44.97 29.98 29.75
C MET A 1 43.75 30.01 28.87
N THR A 2 43.52 31.17 28.28
CA THR A 2 42.28 31.62 27.69
C THR A 2 42.54 31.84 26.21
N THR A 3 41.68 31.32 25.35
CA THR A 3 41.45 31.72 23.94
C THR A 3 40.11 31.07 23.59
N VAL A 4 38.92 31.69 23.65
CA VAL A 4 38.42 32.96 23.10
C VAL A 4 38.94 33.21 21.69
N THR A 5 38.09 32.89 20.73
CA THR A 5 38.13 33.45 19.37
C THR A 5 36.71 33.97 19.12
N GLU A 6 36.52 35.27 19.38
CA GLU A 6 35.42 36.04 18.80
C GLU A 6 35.72 36.22 17.31
N ASN A 7 34.71 36.02 16.45
CA ASN A 7 34.65 36.66 15.16
C ASN A 7 33.31 37.42 15.07
N PRO A 8 33.32 38.74 14.79
CA PRO A 8 32.14 39.59 14.86
C PRO A 8 31.43 39.73 13.51
N GLY A 9 30.12 39.93 13.55
CA GLY A 9 29.37 40.57 12.47
C GLY A 9 28.89 39.64 11.35
N GLY A 10 27.66 39.18 11.48
CA GLY A 10 26.82 38.77 10.35
C GLY A 10 25.39 39.18 10.69
N ASP A 11 24.82 40.10 9.91
CA ASP A 11 23.42 40.50 10.00
C ASP A 11 22.53 39.25 10.10
N LEU A 12 21.76 39.16 11.18
CA LEU A 12 20.56 38.34 11.19
C LEU A 12 19.58 39.04 10.27
N ALA A 13 19.64 38.70 8.97
CA ALA A 13 18.51 38.89 8.09
C ALA A 13 17.35 38.12 8.71
N GLU A 14 16.38 38.86 9.25
CA GLU A 14 15.07 38.35 9.62
C GLU A 14 14.53 37.53 8.44
N SER A 15 14.52 36.21 8.57
CA SER A 15 13.78 35.34 7.66
C SER A 15 12.30 35.68 7.86
N ARG A 16 11.75 36.44 6.90
CA ARG A 16 10.33 36.75 6.79
C ARG A 16 9.51 35.47 6.95
N GLY A 17 8.44 35.59 7.74
CA GLY A 17 7.58 34.50 8.18
C GLY A 17 7.14 33.57 7.06
N LYS A 18 7.18 32.27 7.37
CA LYS A 18 6.64 31.21 6.52
C LYS A 18 5.11 31.35 6.46
N LYS A 19 4.59 31.33 5.24
CA LYS A 19 3.25 31.74 4.81
C LYS A 19 2.20 30.63 5.12
N PRO A 20 1.18 30.89 5.96
CA PRO A 20 0.16 29.92 6.39
C PRO A 20 -1.03 29.82 5.41
N TRP A 21 -0.81 29.73 4.10
CA TRP A 21 -1.93 29.78 3.14
C TRP A 21 -1.82 28.87 1.92
N LEU A 22 -0.68 28.19 1.71
CA LEU A 22 -0.54 27.08 0.75
C LEU A 22 -1.65 26.02 0.91
N LEU A 23 -2.37 26.06 2.03
CA LEU A 23 -3.39 25.13 2.42
C LEU A 23 -4.78 25.35 1.76
N ILE A 24 -5.17 26.57 1.37
CA ILE A 24 -6.59 26.85 1.03
C ILE A 24 -6.99 26.47 -0.40
N GLY A 25 -6.03 26.43 -1.35
CA GLY A 25 -6.30 26.03 -2.74
C GLY A 25 -5.47 24.82 -3.21
N GLY A 26 -4.22 24.74 -2.76
CA GLY A 26 -3.31 23.61 -3.05
C GLY A 26 -3.34 22.53 -1.96
N GLY A 27 -3.43 22.91 -0.68
CA GLY A 27 -3.55 21.94 0.42
C GLY A 27 -4.85 21.16 0.43
N VAL A 28 -5.92 21.68 -0.16
CA VAL A 28 -7.20 20.97 -0.37
C VAL A 28 -7.06 19.68 -1.18
N ALA A 29 -6.11 19.62 -2.11
CA ALA A 29 -5.85 18.41 -2.89
C ALA A 29 -4.52 17.73 -2.55
N ALA A 30 -3.54 18.45 -1.99
CA ALA A 30 -2.27 17.88 -1.54
C ALA A 30 -2.33 17.25 -0.14
N ALA A 31 -3.16 17.76 0.78
CA ALA A 31 -3.34 17.20 2.12
C ALA A 31 -4.18 15.91 2.11
N VAL A 32 -5.03 15.73 1.08
CA VAL A 32 -5.78 14.48 0.85
C VAL A 32 -4.86 13.28 0.59
N LEU A 33 -3.59 13.52 0.23
CA LEU A 33 -2.63 12.46 -0.11
C LEU A 33 -1.73 11.99 1.04
N ILE A 34 -1.69 12.69 2.20
CA ILE A 34 -0.60 12.48 3.19
C ILE A 34 -1.06 12.06 4.60
N THR A 35 -2.33 12.18 4.97
CA THR A 35 -2.80 11.72 6.29
C THR A 35 -3.45 10.34 6.17
N GLY A 36 -2.75 9.32 6.64
CA GLY A 36 -3.11 7.92 6.45
C GLY A 36 -4.42 7.48 7.11
N GLY A 37 -5.00 6.41 6.56
CA GLY A 37 -5.91 5.53 7.27
C GLY A 37 -7.40 5.85 7.12
N ALA A 38 -8.01 5.10 6.20
CA ALA A 38 -9.38 4.60 6.22
C ALA A 38 -10.53 5.49 5.68
N TYR A 39 -11.35 4.79 4.90
CA TYR A 39 -12.76 5.01 4.59
C TYR A 39 -13.14 5.79 3.34
N ALA A 40 -13.76 5.03 2.45
CA ALA A 40 -14.93 5.33 1.64
C ALA A 40 -15.07 4.18 0.63
N ALA A 41 -16.12 4.13 -0.17
CA ALA A 41 -16.24 3.12 -1.20
C ALA A 41 -17.35 3.48 -2.15
N THR A 42 -17.15 3.13 -3.43
CA THR A 42 -17.88 3.40 -4.69
C THR A 42 -19.15 2.63 -5.13
N MET A 43 -19.28 2.12 -6.35
CA MET A 43 -20.20 2.66 -7.33
C MET A 43 -21.15 1.60 -7.95
N LEU A 44 -22.36 2.01 -8.31
CA LEU A 44 -22.99 1.71 -9.59
C LEU A 44 -23.29 3.02 -10.37
N GLY A 45 -22.31 3.48 -11.15
CA GLY A 45 -22.53 4.13 -12.44
C GLY A 45 -23.05 5.58 -12.48
N GLY A 46 -22.27 6.55 -11.99
CA GLY A 46 -22.39 7.97 -12.29
C GLY A 46 -21.57 8.39 -13.53
N GLY A 47 -22.18 8.28 -14.71
CA GLY A 47 -21.60 8.65 -16.01
C GLY A 47 -21.45 10.16 -16.20
N GLY A 48 -20.36 10.71 -15.70
CA GLY A 48 -19.83 12.04 -16.00
C GLY A 48 -18.31 11.98 -16.11
N ASP A 49 -17.72 12.95 -16.82
CA ASP A 49 -16.28 12.98 -17.10
C ASP A 49 -15.45 13.00 -15.80
N ARG A 50 -14.39 12.20 -15.73
CA ARG A 50 -13.49 12.11 -14.56
C ARG A 50 -12.45 13.25 -14.57
N PRO A 51 -11.76 13.54 -13.45
CA PRO A 51 -10.74 14.60 -13.44
C PRO A 51 -9.67 14.42 -14.51
N ALA A 52 -9.35 13.17 -14.89
CA ALA A 52 -8.42 12.84 -15.98
C ALA A 52 -8.81 13.44 -17.35
N SER A 53 -10.07 13.84 -17.55
CA SER A 53 -10.56 14.47 -18.79
C SER A 53 -10.18 15.95 -18.95
N VAL A 54 -9.67 16.58 -17.88
CA VAL A 54 -9.29 18.00 -17.89
C VAL A 54 -7.85 18.21 -17.40
N LEU A 55 -7.15 17.12 -17.07
CA LEU A 55 -5.77 17.14 -16.60
C LEU A 55 -4.80 16.75 -17.73
N PRO A 56 -3.58 17.33 -17.78
CA PRO A 56 -2.62 17.12 -18.87
C PRO A 56 -2.27 15.64 -19.11
N GLY A 57 -2.35 15.17 -20.36
CA GLY A 57 -2.08 13.78 -20.73
C GLY A 57 -0.62 13.31 -20.57
N GLY A 58 0.32 14.24 -20.44
CA GLY A 58 1.72 13.97 -20.15
C GLY A 58 2.07 13.95 -18.66
N ALA A 59 1.09 13.92 -17.76
CA ALA A 59 1.37 13.81 -16.33
C ALA A 59 2.03 12.47 -15.99
N ALA A 60 3.04 12.50 -15.12
CA ALA A 60 3.75 11.31 -14.64
C ALA A 60 3.07 10.67 -13.42
N VAL A 61 2.29 11.45 -12.67
CA VAL A 61 1.50 10.98 -11.53
C VAL A 61 0.10 11.54 -11.63
N TYR A 62 -0.86 10.71 -11.30
CA TYR A 62 -2.27 11.05 -11.16
C TYR A 62 -2.81 10.47 -9.86
N ALA A 63 -3.62 11.26 -9.17
CA ALA A 63 -4.46 10.77 -8.10
C ALA A 63 -5.85 11.36 -8.25
N GLN A 64 -6.87 10.62 -7.85
CA GLN A 64 -8.23 11.11 -7.72
C GLN A 64 -8.86 10.65 -6.43
N VAL A 65 -9.82 11.45 -5.96
CA VAL A 65 -10.73 11.12 -4.87
C VAL A 65 -12.17 11.35 -5.32
N ASP A 66 -13.04 10.42 -4.94
CA ASP A 66 -14.49 10.50 -5.06
C ASP A 66 -15.05 10.97 -3.71
N LEU A 67 -15.53 12.20 -3.68
CA LEU A 67 -16.10 12.90 -2.54
C LEU A 67 -17.58 12.52 -2.32
N ASP A 68 -18.22 11.91 -3.32
CA ASP A 68 -19.55 11.31 -3.19
C ASP A 68 -19.56 9.94 -3.89
N PRO A 69 -18.88 8.94 -3.30
CA PRO A 69 -18.69 7.66 -3.94
C PRO A 69 -20.05 7.01 -4.14
N ASP A 70 -20.27 6.26 -5.23
CA ASP A 70 -21.66 5.95 -5.57
C ASP A 70 -22.30 4.74 -4.89
N ALA A 71 -23.38 4.20 -5.48
CA ALA A 71 -24.40 3.56 -4.65
C ALA A 71 -23.94 2.22 -4.05
N GLY A 72 -23.17 1.45 -4.81
CA GLY A 72 -22.78 0.08 -4.47
C GLY A 72 -22.03 -0.03 -3.14
N GLN A 73 -21.33 1.02 -2.79
CA GLN A 73 -20.38 0.99 -1.72
C GLN A 73 -20.51 2.16 -0.74
N LYS A 74 -21.41 3.13 -1.00
CA LYS A 74 -22.22 3.69 0.10
C LYS A 74 -22.88 2.58 0.91
N ILE A 75 -23.40 1.56 0.23
CA ILE A 75 -23.98 0.38 0.87
C ILE A 75 -22.90 -0.46 1.57
N SER A 76 -21.78 -0.74 0.89
CA SER A 76 -20.63 -1.44 1.51
C SER A 76 -20.12 -0.70 2.73
N ALA A 77 -19.95 0.62 2.68
CA ALA A 77 -19.54 1.42 3.81
C ALA A 77 -20.50 1.28 4.98
N VAL A 78 -21.80 1.50 4.77
CA VAL A 78 -22.80 1.34 5.85
C VAL A 78 -22.76 -0.06 6.47
N ARG A 79 -22.44 -1.09 5.69
CA ARG A 79 -22.29 -2.48 6.16
C ARG A 79 -20.95 -2.73 6.86
N PHE A 80 -19.85 -2.20 6.34
CA PHE A 80 -18.53 -2.31 6.95
C PHE A 80 -18.53 -1.62 8.32
N PHE A 81 -19.09 -0.41 8.38
CA PHE A 81 -19.31 0.33 9.62
C PHE A 81 -20.43 -0.22 10.49
N GLN A 82 -21.11 -1.29 10.07
CA GLN A 82 -22.12 -1.95 10.88
C GLN A 82 -21.39 -2.75 11.97
N GLY A 83 -21.02 -2.02 13.02
CA GLY A 83 -20.12 -2.48 14.05
C GLY A 83 -19.17 -1.34 14.39
N LEU A 84 -18.33 -0.93 13.41
CA LEU A 84 -17.08 -0.18 13.67
C LEU A 84 -17.28 1.17 14.35
N ASP A 85 -18.19 1.98 13.81
CA ASP A 85 -18.42 3.35 14.28
C ASP A 85 -19.88 3.76 14.01
N PRO A 86 -20.71 3.91 15.07
CA PRO A 86 -22.11 4.32 14.93
C PRO A 86 -22.31 5.73 14.37
N GLU A 87 -21.38 6.66 14.64
CA GLU A 87 -21.46 8.07 14.23
C GLU A 87 -21.11 8.20 12.74
N LEU A 88 -20.00 7.60 12.30
CA LEU A 88 -19.63 7.54 10.87
C LEU A 88 -20.72 6.82 10.05
N ARG A 89 -21.28 5.74 10.59
CA ARG A 89 -22.40 5.04 9.94
C ARG A 89 -23.61 5.93 9.75
N GLU A 90 -24.00 6.72 10.76
CA GLU A 90 -25.12 7.65 10.66
C GLU A 90 -24.82 8.71 9.59
N GLN A 91 -23.65 9.34 9.66
CA GLN A 91 -23.19 10.37 8.74
C GLN A 91 -23.20 9.90 7.26
N PHE A 92 -22.61 8.74 6.98
CA PHE A 92 -22.58 8.19 5.61
C PHE A 92 -23.94 7.68 5.13
N SER A 93 -24.79 7.18 6.04
CA SER A 93 -26.16 6.78 5.70
C SER A 93 -27.05 7.97 5.32
N GLU A 94 -26.73 9.17 5.81
CA GLU A 94 -27.36 10.43 5.44
C GLU A 94 -26.77 11.06 4.17
N GLY A 95 -25.71 10.47 3.61
CA GLY A 95 -25.06 10.94 2.39
C GLY A 95 -24.09 12.12 2.61
N GLN A 96 -23.63 12.35 3.83
CA GLN A 96 -22.77 13.49 4.19
C GLN A 96 -21.28 13.26 3.86
N TRP A 97 -20.97 12.61 2.73
CA TRP A 97 -19.59 12.26 2.33
C TRP A 97 -18.71 13.48 2.09
N ARG A 98 -19.24 14.45 1.32
CA ARG A 98 -18.54 15.70 1.02
C ARG A 98 -18.25 16.54 2.28
N GLU A 99 -19.19 16.56 3.23
CA GLU A 99 -19.03 17.27 4.50
C GLU A 99 -17.97 16.61 5.39
N TRP A 100 -17.96 15.27 5.43
CA TRP A 100 -16.94 14.51 6.13
C TRP A 100 -15.54 14.79 5.54
N ALA A 101 -15.38 14.69 4.22
CA ALA A 101 -14.11 14.97 3.54
C ALA A 101 -13.64 16.41 3.78
N TRP A 102 -14.56 17.38 3.71
CA TRP A 102 -14.28 18.78 4.06
C TRP A 102 -13.82 18.92 5.51
N THR A 103 -14.43 18.21 6.45
CA THR A 103 -14.07 18.30 7.87
C THR A 103 -12.64 17.81 8.11
N GLN A 104 -12.25 16.68 7.51
CA GLN A 104 -10.88 16.17 7.60
C GLN A 104 -9.86 17.17 7.07
N LEU A 105 -10.21 17.80 5.94
CA LEU A 105 -9.34 18.76 5.29
C LEU A 105 -9.26 20.10 6.03
N ARG A 106 -10.39 20.62 6.51
CA ARG A 106 -10.47 21.92 7.18
C ARG A 106 -9.49 21.99 8.35
N ASP A 107 -9.36 20.90 9.09
CA ASP A 107 -8.49 20.81 10.26
C ASP A 107 -6.99 20.86 9.89
N GLU A 108 -6.64 20.54 8.64
CA GLU A 108 -5.29 20.67 8.07
C GLU A 108 -5.05 22.03 7.38
N VAL A 109 -6.10 22.83 7.16
CA VAL A 109 -6.03 24.06 6.37
C VAL A 109 -6.10 25.32 7.24
N ASP A 110 -4.96 26.02 7.35
CA ASP A 110 -4.88 27.32 8.00
C ASP A 110 -5.89 28.31 7.40
N GLY A 111 -6.76 28.87 8.24
CA GLY A 111 -7.76 29.85 7.83
C GLY A 111 -9.05 29.28 7.24
N ALA A 112 -9.22 27.96 7.22
CA ALA A 112 -10.49 27.31 6.87
C ALA A 112 -11.51 27.27 8.03
N GLU A 113 -11.12 27.71 9.23
CA GLU A 113 -11.97 27.74 10.44
C GLU A 113 -13.26 28.54 10.25
N ASP A 114 -13.22 29.59 9.41
CA ASP A 114 -14.35 30.49 9.13
C ASP A 114 -15.18 30.06 7.89
N ILE A 115 -14.94 28.87 7.34
CA ILE A 115 -15.63 28.37 6.14
C ILE A 115 -16.65 27.31 6.55
N ASP A 116 -17.92 27.60 6.34
CA ASP A 116 -19.02 26.67 6.61
C ASP A 116 -19.30 25.81 5.38
N PHE A 117 -19.34 24.49 5.56
CA PHE A 117 -19.53 23.58 4.44
C PHE A 117 -20.86 23.84 3.71
N ALA A 118 -21.96 23.90 4.45
CA ALA A 118 -23.31 23.98 3.88
C ALA A 118 -23.57 25.32 3.16
N THR A 119 -23.00 26.42 3.66
CA THR A 119 -23.22 27.74 3.05
C THR A 119 -22.16 28.13 2.03
N ASP A 120 -20.91 27.74 2.26
CA ASP A 120 -19.77 28.29 1.51
C ASP A 120 -19.19 27.31 0.50
N ILE A 121 -19.38 25.98 0.66
CA ILE A 121 -18.74 24.94 -0.16
C ILE A 121 -19.77 24.09 -0.93
N GLU A 122 -20.73 23.49 -0.22
CA GLU A 122 -21.78 22.63 -0.76
C GLU A 122 -22.52 23.21 -1.98
N PRO A 123 -22.80 24.53 -2.06
CA PRO A 123 -23.54 25.07 -3.20
C PRO A 123 -22.86 24.86 -4.56
N TRP A 124 -21.53 24.77 -4.59
CA TRP A 124 -20.76 24.71 -5.83
C TRP A 124 -19.86 23.48 -5.98
N LEU A 125 -19.49 22.82 -4.88
CA LEU A 125 -18.64 21.64 -4.88
C LEU A 125 -19.33 20.46 -5.58
N GLY A 126 -18.61 19.81 -6.51
CA GLY A 126 -19.02 18.56 -7.14
C GLY A 126 -18.57 17.32 -6.37
N ASP A 127 -18.52 16.18 -7.06
CA ASP A 127 -18.36 14.88 -6.42
C ASP A 127 -16.92 14.35 -6.49
N ARG A 128 -16.02 14.99 -7.24
CA ARG A 128 -14.69 14.44 -7.52
C ARG A 128 -13.61 15.50 -7.46
N ALA A 129 -12.42 15.10 -7.05
CA ALA A 129 -11.21 15.89 -7.21
C ALA A 129 -10.09 15.02 -7.79
N GLY A 130 -9.21 15.62 -8.57
CA GLY A 130 -8.03 14.97 -9.10
C GLY A 130 -6.81 15.88 -8.99
N LEU A 131 -5.64 15.25 -8.96
CA LEU A 131 -4.35 15.90 -8.91
C LEU A 131 -3.45 15.21 -9.92
N ALA A 132 -2.64 16.01 -10.62
CA ALA A 132 -1.65 15.51 -11.55
C ALA A 132 -0.31 16.23 -11.35
N LEU A 133 0.79 15.49 -11.47
CA LEU A 133 2.14 16.04 -11.53
C LEU A 133 2.66 15.95 -12.97
N LEU A 134 2.99 17.09 -13.53
CA LEU A 134 3.51 17.22 -14.89
C LEU A 134 5.05 17.39 -14.84
N PRO A 135 5.83 16.48 -15.46
CA PRO A 135 7.27 16.66 -15.65
C PRO A 135 7.58 17.95 -16.42
N GLN A 136 8.66 18.63 -16.05
CA GLN A 136 9.19 19.80 -16.77
C GLN A 136 10.55 19.51 -17.44
N GLY A 137 11.17 18.37 -17.11
CA GLY A 137 12.47 17.94 -17.59
C GLY A 137 13.46 17.69 -16.44
N GLU A 138 14.65 17.18 -16.80
CA GLU A 138 15.65 16.70 -15.84
C GLU A 138 16.06 17.75 -14.81
N GLY A 139 15.72 17.48 -13.55
CA GLY A 139 16.06 18.33 -12.40
C GLY A 139 15.26 19.63 -12.29
N GLU A 140 14.19 19.77 -13.09
CA GLU A 140 13.23 20.87 -12.96
C GLU A 140 12.08 20.49 -12.00
N GLU A 141 11.53 21.48 -11.28
CA GLU A 141 10.44 21.23 -10.35
C GLU A 141 9.17 20.80 -11.11
N PRO A 142 8.45 19.75 -10.64
CA PRO A 142 7.17 19.35 -11.19
C PRO A 142 6.18 20.51 -11.24
N VAL A 143 5.37 20.59 -12.28
CA VAL A 143 4.15 21.40 -12.24
C VAL A 143 3.04 20.57 -11.62
N VAL A 144 2.50 21.03 -10.49
CA VAL A 144 1.31 20.43 -9.86
C VAL A 144 0.06 21.10 -10.42
N THR A 145 -0.92 20.31 -10.79
CA THR A 145 -2.25 20.80 -11.16
C THR A 145 -3.35 19.96 -10.51
N ILE A 146 -4.43 20.63 -10.12
CA ILE A 146 -5.56 20.05 -9.40
C ILE A 146 -6.81 20.35 -10.19
N ALA A 147 -7.71 19.39 -10.36
CA ALA A 147 -9.03 19.58 -10.94
C ALA A 147 -10.08 19.24 -9.88
N LEU A 148 -10.86 20.23 -9.47
CA LEU A 148 -11.98 20.07 -8.54
C LEU A 148 -13.29 20.12 -9.31
N GLN A 149 -14.08 19.05 -9.27
CA GLN A 149 -15.37 19.05 -9.93
C GLN A 149 -16.27 20.09 -9.28
N VAL A 150 -17.02 20.81 -10.09
CA VAL A 150 -17.97 21.83 -9.65
C VAL A 150 -19.35 21.55 -10.23
N GLN A 151 -20.38 21.65 -9.39
CA GLN A 151 -21.77 21.61 -9.84
C GLN A 151 -22.30 23.01 -10.22
N ASP A 152 -21.64 24.07 -9.74
CA ASP A 152 -21.90 25.46 -10.12
C ASP A 152 -20.57 26.23 -10.24
N GLY A 153 -20.04 26.30 -11.47
CA GLY A 153 -18.77 26.95 -11.74
C GLY A 153 -18.77 28.46 -11.49
N ASP A 154 -19.89 29.15 -11.71
CA ASP A 154 -19.98 30.59 -11.47
C ASP A 154 -19.92 30.90 -9.97
N ALA A 155 -20.60 30.09 -9.15
CA ALA A 155 -20.54 30.18 -7.70
C ALA A 155 -19.14 29.82 -7.16
N ALA A 156 -18.49 28.80 -7.71
CA ALA A 156 -17.11 28.44 -7.36
C ALA A 156 -16.15 29.59 -7.68
N LEU A 157 -16.19 30.15 -8.89
CA LEU A 157 -15.36 31.29 -9.27
C LEU A 157 -15.61 32.50 -8.36
N ALA A 158 -16.87 32.81 -8.05
CA ALA A 158 -17.18 33.91 -7.13
C ALA A 158 -16.61 33.69 -5.72
N PHE A 159 -16.68 32.46 -5.21
CA PHE A 159 -16.09 32.09 -3.93
C PHE A 159 -14.57 32.31 -3.93
N PHE A 160 -13.86 31.83 -4.96
CA PHE A 160 -12.42 32.03 -5.06
C PHE A 160 -12.05 33.48 -5.34
N ASP A 161 -12.75 34.19 -6.21
CA ASP A 161 -12.52 35.62 -6.49
C ASP A 161 -12.61 36.46 -5.22
N GLU A 162 -13.58 36.19 -4.33
CA GLU A 162 -13.71 36.91 -3.05
C GLU A 162 -12.51 36.64 -2.12
N ARG A 163 -11.98 35.42 -2.13
CA ARG A 163 -10.97 34.95 -1.17
C ARG A 163 -9.52 35.09 -1.66
N THR A 164 -9.28 34.99 -2.96
CA THR A 164 -7.94 35.05 -3.58
C THR A 164 -7.55 36.45 -4.04
N GLN A 165 -8.42 37.45 -3.85
CA GLN A 165 -8.17 38.87 -4.17
C GLN A 165 -6.90 39.47 -3.51
N ALA A 166 -6.22 38.75 -2.63
CA ALA A 166 -4.98 39.14 -1.97
C ALA A 166 -3.75 38.30 -2.40
N ASN A 167 -3.87 37.42 -3.40
CA ASN A 167 -2.88 36.38 -3.65
C ASN A 167 -2.63 36.11 -5.15
N ASP A 168 -1.53 36.64 -5.66
CA ASP A 168 -1.13 36.56 -7.07
C ASP A 168 -0.31 35.30 -7.40
N ASP A 169 -0.20 34.34 -6.47
CA ASP A 169 0.69 33.17 -6.60
C ASP A 169 -0.06 31.91 -7.15
N ILE A 170 -1.40 31.90 -7.23
CA ILE A 170 -2.22 30.77 -7.75
C ILE A 170 -3.05 31.21 -8.96
N ALA A 171 -3.05 30.40 -10.01
CA ALA A 171 -4.00 30.51 -11.11
C ALA A 171 -5.11 29.46 -10.99
N TYR A 172 -6.34 29.87 -11.34
CA TYR A 172 -7.47 28.97 -11.50
C TYR A 172 -8.35 29.37 -12.68
N TRP A 173 -8.97 28.38 -13.31
CA TRP A 173 -9.94 28.59 -14.39
C TRP A 173 -10.93 27.44 -14.47
N LEU A 174 -12.10 27.69 -15.06
CA LEU A 174 -13.05 26.62 -15.38
C LEU A 174 -12.63 25.93 -16.68
N GLU A 175 -12.56 24.61 -16.62
CA GLU A 175 -12.42 23.71 -17.76
C GLU A 175 -13.53 22.66 -17.68
N SER A 176 -14.49 22.71 -18.60
CA SER A 176 -15.73 21.92 -18.52
C SER A 176 -16.43 22.06 -17.14
N ASP A 177 -16.70 20.95 -16.45
CA ASP A 177 -17.32 20.94 -15.12
C ASP A 177 -16.28 20.90 -13.98
N TYR A 178 -15.06 21.35 -14.24
CA TYR A 178 -13.97 21.37 -13.27
C TYR A 178 -13.40 22.78 -13.09
N LEU A 179 -13.11 23.14 -11.85
CA LEU A 179 -12.24 24.24 -11.52
C LEU A 179 -10.81 23.71 -11.40
N VAL A 180 -9.95 24.12 -12.32
CA VAL A 180 -8.55 23.67 -12.40
C VAL A 180 -7.66 24.70 -11.72
N PHE A 181 -6.74 24.23 -10.87
CA PHE A 181 -5.78 25.04 -10.12
C PHE A 181 -4.35 24.65 -10.48
N THR A 182 -3.45 25.63 -10.44
CA THR A 182 -2.00 25.46 -10.52
C THR A 182 -1.29 26.74 -10.04
N GLU A 183 0.03 26.76 -9.99
CA GLU A 183 0.79 27.97 -9.70
C GLU A 183 0.59 29.03 -10.80
N GLN A 184 0.61 30.30 -10.43
CA GLN A 184 0.26 31.39 -11.36
C GLN A 184 1.19 31.46 -12.58
N ASP A 185 2.47 31.14 -12.43
CA ASP A 185 3.46 31.07 -13.50
C ASP A 185 3.37 29.78 -14.33
N ALA A 186 2.83 28.70 -13.75
CA ALA A 186 2.59 27.43 -14.43
C ALA A 186 1.30 27.41 -15.29
N GLN A 187 0.40 28.39 -15.14
CA GLN A 187 -0.90 28.40 -15.83
C GLN A 187 -0.81 28.14 -17.35
N GLN A 188 0.07 28.85 -18.05
CA GLN A 188 0.21 28.71 -19.50
C GLN A 188 0.77 27.33 -19.88
N THR A 189 1.67 26.78 -19.06
CA THR A 189 2.21 25.44 -19.24
C THR A 189 1.13 24.39 -19.14
N VAL A 190 0.31 24.43 -18.07
CA VAL A 190 -0.79 23.48 -17.88
C VAL A 190 -1.82 23.58 -19.01
N GLN A 191 -2.24 24.79 -19.38
CA GLN A 191 -3.21 24.99 -20.45
C GLN A 191 -2.68 24.50 -21.82
N ALA A 192 -1.41 24.72 -22.11
CA ALA A 192 -0.78 24.19 -23.32
C ALA A 192 -0.75 22.66 -23.30
N ALA A 193 -0.37 22.06 -22.17
CA ALA A 193 -0.30 20.60 -22.03
C ALA A 193 -1.67 19.92 -22.15
N VAL A 194 -2.73 20.48 -21.54
CA VAL A 194 -4.11 20.00 -21.71
C VAL A 194 -4.56 20.10 -23.17
N ALA A 195 -4.18 21.16 -23.88
CA ALA A 195 -4.53 21.34 -25.30
C ALA A 195 -3.82 20.35 -26.24
N GLU A 196 -2.71 19.76 -25.81
CA GLU A 196 -2.03 18.68 -26.53
C GLU A 196 -2.71 17.32 -26.32
N GLY A 197 -3.37 17.13 -25.19
CA GLY A 197 -4.17 15.97 -24.85
C GLY A 197 -4.38 15.83 -23.35
N THR A 198 -5.35 15.01 -22.96
CA THR A 198 -5.72 14.79 -21.55
C THR A 198 -5.32 13.40 -21.08
N LEU A 199 -5.27 13.17 -19.76
CA LEU A 199 -5.00 11.82 -19.21
C LEU A 199 -6.02 10.80 -19.70
N ALA A 200 -7.30 11.19 -19.81
CA ALA A 200 -8.35 10.32 -20.34
C ALA A 200 -8.15 9.91 -21.81
N GLU A 201 -7.28 10.60 -22.55
CA GLU A 201 -6.90 10.29 -23.92
C GLU A 201 -5.54 9.58 -24.01
N ASN A 202 -4.80 9.48 -22.91
CA ASN A 202 -3.54 8.75 -22.84
C ASN A 202 -3.84 7.24 -22.82
N GLU A 203 -3.40 6.52 -23.85
CA GLU A 203 -3.69 5.08 -24.03
C GLU A 203 -3.10 4.22 -22.90
N THR A 204 -1.91 4.57 -22.42
CA THR A 204 -1.21 3.86 -21.34
C THR A 204 -1.97 4.02 -20.03
N PHE A 205 -2.27 5.25 -19.64
CA PHE A 205 -3.09 5.55 -18.47
C PHE A 205 -4.45 4.85 -18.54
N SER A 206 -5.14 4.97 -19.68
CA SER A 206 -6.48 4.41 -19.83
C SER A 206 -6.46 2.89 -19.74
N SER A 207 -5.47 2.23 -20.36
CA SER A 207 -5.30 0.78 -20.28
C SER A 207 -5.00 0.31 -18.85
N ASP A 208 -4.07 0.97 -18.16
CA ASP A 208 -3.69 0.57 -16.79
C ASP A 208 -4.87 0.78 -15.81
N MET A 209 -5.65 1.86 -15.99
CA MET A 209 -6.85 2.14 -15.20
C MET A 209 -8.03 1.21 -15.53
N ASP A 210 -8.15 0.76 -16.77
CA ASP A 210 -9.14 -0.24 -17.17
C ASP A 210 -8.82 -1.61 -16.55
N ASP A 211 -7.53 -1.99 -16.53
CA ASP A 211 -7.04 -3.22 -15.89
C ASP A 211 -7.21 -3.18 -14.36
N LEU A 212 -6.95 -2.02 -13.74
CA LEU A 212 -7.21 -1.78 -12.32
C LEU A 212 -8.70 -1.99 -11.98
N GLY A 213 -9.58 -1.70 -12.94
CA GLY A 213 -11.02 -1.83 -12.80
C GLY A 213 -11.67 -0.63 -12.12
N GLU A 214 -12.59 -0.90 -11.18
CA GLU A 214 -13.33 0.17 -10.52
C GLU A 214 -12.39 1.06 -9.68
N ALA A 215 -12.40 2.36 -9.94
CA ALA A 215 -11.45 3.30 -9.33
C ALA A 215 -11.67 3.57 -7.84
N GLY A 216 -12.70 2.99 -7.21
CA GLY A 216 -12.88 3.09 -5.77
C GLY A 216 -13.02 4.55 -5.31
N ILE A 217 -12.87 4.77 -4.01
CA ILE A 217 -12.82 6.13 -3.45
C ILE A 217 -11.70 6.90 -4.13
N MET A 218 -10.58 6.22 -4.22
CA MET A 218 -9.31 6.81 -4.51
C MET A 218 -8.71 5.92 -5.55
N ALA A 219 -8.20 6.55 -6.60
CA ALA A 219 -7.31 5.89 -7.50
C ALA A 219 -6.05 6.71 -7.67
N PHE A 220 -4.98 5.98 -7.86
CA PHE A 220 -3.64 6.48 -8.06
C PHE A 220 -3.09 5.82 -9.32
N TRP A 221 -2.31 6.57 -10.08
CA TRP A 221 -1.52 6.06 -11.18
C TRP A 221 -0.20 6.81 -11.22
N ALA A 222 0.88 6.10 -11.53
CA ALA A 222 2.18 6.70 -11.76
C ALA A 222 2.95 5.94 -12.85
N ASP A 223 3.69 6.70 -13.64
CA ASP A 223 4.69 6.22 -14.57
C ASP A 223 6.06 6.66 -14.10
N THR A 224 6.86 5.70 -13.62
CA THR A 224 8.17 6.00 -13.06
C THR A 224 9.21 6.37 -14.11
N ALA A 225 9.03 5.95 -15.37
CA ALA A 225 9.93 6.37 -16.45
C ALA A 225 9.83 7.90 -16.68
N GLU A 226 8.64 8.47 -16.53
CA GLU A 226 8.42 9.92 -16.60
C GLU A 226 8.88 10.64 -15.30
N LEU A 227 8.93 9.94 -14.16
CA LEU A 227 9.41 10.47 -12.87
C LEU A 227 10.93 10.50 -12.73
N ASP A 228 11.64 9.54 -13.33
CA ASP A 228 13.10 9.51 -13.34
C ASP A 228 13.67 10.74 -14.06
N ASP A 229 12.98 11.18 -15.12
CA ASP A 229 13.23 12.44 -15.82
C ASP A 229 12.97 13.68 -14.94
N MET A 230 12.37 13.56 -13.74
CA MET A 230 12.09 14.67 -12.81
C MET A 230 12.99 14.66 -11.58
N LEU A 231 13.19 13.50 -10.97
CA LEU A 231 13.66 13.40 -9.59
C LEU A 231 15.19 13.27 -9.46
N GLY A 232 15.89 12.98 -10.56
CA GLY A 232 17.32 12.66 -10.53
C GLY A 232 17.59 11.35 -9.78
N ALA A 233 18.69 10.66 -10.11
CA ALA A 233 19.01 9.35 -9.54
C ALA A 233 18.99 9.36 -8.00
N GLY A 234 18.13 8.52 -7.38
CA GLY A 234 18.08 8.27 -5.94
C GLY A 234 16.94 8.92 -5.15
N ALA A 235 15.95 9.54 -5.80
CA ALA A 235 14.73 10.03 -5.14
C ALA A 235 13.56 9.06 -5.39
N ASN A 236 13.11 8.38 -4.32
CA ASN A 236 12.06 7.36 -4.40
C ASN A 236 10.65 7.98 -4.19
N PRO A 237 9.80 8.07 -5.22
CA PRO A 237 8.44 8.62 -5.10
C PRO A 237 7.55 7.80 -4.15
N ALA A 238 7.80 6.49 -4.01
CA ALA A 238 7.10 5.66 -3.02
C ALA A 238 7.41 6.09 -1.57
N MET A 239 8.60 6.64 -1.28
CA MET A 239 8.91 7.20 0.04
C MET A 239 8.11 8.46 0.36
N ALA A 240 7.91 9.33 -0.63
CA ALA A 240 7.12 10.56 -0.48
C ALA A 240 5.64 10.24 -0.25
N MET A 241 5.12 9.23 -0.96
CA MET A 241 3.71 8.82 -0.88
C MET A 241 3.39 7.95 0.35
N THR A 242 4.35 7.17 0.87
CA THR A 242 4.13 6.27 2.02
C THR A 242 4.58 6.88 3.35
N GLY A 243 4.95 8.16 3.39
CA GLY A 243 5.42 8.82 4.61
C GLY A 243 6.67 8.17 5.22
N GLY A 244 7.49 7.49 4.41
CA GLY A 244 8.65 6.73 4.88
C GLY A 244 8.33 5.39 5.55
N MET A 245 7.10 4.86 5.43
CA MET A 245 6.77 3.50 5.89
C MET A 245 7.43 2.42 5.04
N VAL A 246 7.76 2.72 3.77
CA VAL A 246 8.52 1.84 2.89
C VAL A 246 9.98 2.32 2.86
N ASN A 247 10.89 1.48 3.33
CA ASN A 247 12.30 1.82 3.51
C ASN A 247 13.04 2.01 2.17
N SER A 248 14.08 2.85 2.17
CA SER A 248 14.98 3.16 1.04
C SER A 248 15.78 1.99 0.45
N GLU A 249 15.53 0.77 0.92
CA GLU A 249 16.24 -0.46 0.52
C GLU A 249 15.41 -1.34 -0.42
N MET A 250 14.16 -0.97 -0.72
CA MET A 250 13.41 -1.59 -1.82
C MET A 250 14.02 -1.11 -3.14
N PRO A 251 14.40 -2.02 -4.07
CA PRO A 251 14.93 -1.62 -5.37
C PRO A 251 13.94 -0.69 -6.07
N GLU A 252 14.46 0.33 -6.76
CA GLU A 252 13.67 1.16 -7.67
C GLU A 252 13.01 0.23 -8.69
N VAL A 253 11.71 -0.02 -8.55
CA VAL A 253 10.94 -0.74 -9.55
C VAL A 253 10.49 0.29 -10.57
N ALA A 254 11.32 0.49 -11.60
CA ALA A 254 10.91 1.22 -12.79
C ALA A 254 9.73 0.48 -13.44
N GLY A 255 8.79 1.20 -14.05
CA GLY A 255 7.50 0.69 -14.52
C GLY A 255 6.34 1.60 -14.16
N ARG A 256 5.12 1.13 -14.44
CA ARG A 256 3.89 1.86 -14.16
C ARG A 256 3.09 1.16 -13.09
N THR A 257 2.47 1.93 -12.21
CA THR A 257 1.63 1.41 -11.14
C THR A 257 0.30 2.14 -11.13
N ALA A 258 -0.79 1.40 -11.07
CA ALA A 258 -2.11 1.94 -10.75
C ALA A 258 -2.62 1.28 -9.47
N ALA A 259 -3.29 2.02 -8.60
CA ALA A 259 -3.84 1.49 -7.36
C ALA A 259 -5.17 2.15 -7.01
N THR A 260 -6.01 1.44 -6.27
CA THR A 260 -7.31 1.94 -5.83
C THR A 260 -7.66 1.47 -4.43
N VAL A 261 -8.36 2.32 -3.68
CA VAL A 261 -8.96 1.96 -2.39
C VAL A 261 -10.48 1.82 -2.55
N ARG A 262 -11.03 0.71 -2.07
CA ARG A 262 -12.45 0.33 -2.14
C ARG A 262 -12.94 -0.15 -0.77
N LEU A 263 -14.25 -0.11 -0.51
CA LEU A 263 -14.87 -0.91 0.57
C LEU A 263 -15.75 -1.99 -0.03
N THR A 264 -15.56 -3.18 0.49
CA THR A 264 -16.51 -4.28 0.39
C THR A 264 -17.39 -4.27 1.65
N PRO A 265 -18.47 -5.07 1.70
CA PRO A 265 -19.31 -5.15 2.91
C PRO A 265 -18.56 -5.54 4.18
N ASP A 266 -17.40 -6.16 4.04
CA ASP A 266 -16.61 -6.82 5.07
C ASP A 266 -15.15 -6.32 5.14
N ALA A 267 -14.67 -5.53 4.19
CA ALA A 267 -13.27 -5.10 4.16
C ALA A 267 -13.06 -3.69 3.58
N ILE A 268 -11.96 -3.05 4.01
CA ILE A 268 -11.28 -2.01 3.23
C ILE A 268 -10.24 -2.70 2.35
N GLU A 269 -10.32 -2.53 1.04
CA GLU A 269 -9.42 -3.11 0.06
C GLU A 269 -8.55 -2.03 -0.59
N LEU A 270 -7.23 -2.24 -0.61
CA LEU A 270 -6.30 -1.58 -1.52
C LEU A 270 -5.91 -2.60 -2.60
N HIS A 271 -6.28 -2.33 -3.84
CA HIS A 271 -5.91 -3.16 -4.99
C HIS A 271 -4.99 -2.37 -5.92
N GLY A 272 -3.96 -3.01 -6.47
CA GLY A 272 -3.07 -2.36 -7.41
C GLY A 272 -2.58 -3.28 -8.51
N VAL A 273 -2.26 -2.67 -9.65
CA VAL A 273 -1.65 -3.30 -10.81
C VAL A 273 -0.28 -2.66 -11.06
N VAL A 274 0.68 -3.48 -11.43
CA VAL A 274 2.02 -3.08 -11.84
C VAL A 274 2.20 -3.54 -13.29
N ARG A 275 2.75 -2.65 -14.13
CA ARG A 275 2.92 -2.88 -15.57
C ARG A 275 4.32 -2.47 -16.01
N GLY A 276 4.94 -3.32 -16.82
CA GLY A 276 6.26 -3.03 -17.40
C GLY A 276 7.35 -2.82 -16.36
N ALA A 277 7.28 -3.53 -15.23
CA ALA A 277 8.32 -3.51 -14.22
C ALA A 277 9.67 -3.90 -14.83
N GLU A 278 10.68 -3.04 -14.68
CA GLU A 278 12.05 -3.33 -15.06
C GLU A 278 12.84 -3.86 -13.86
N GLY A 279 13.85 -4.70 -14.12
CA GLY A 279 14.71 -5.28 -13.08
C GLY A 279 14.61 -6.80 -13.01
N VAL A 280 14.44 -7.35 -11.81
CA VAL A 280 14.36 -8.80 -11.60
C VAL A 280 13.04 -9.31 -12.17
N ALA A 281 13.13 -10.14 -13.21
CA ALA A 281 11.96 -10.82 -13.76
C ALA A 281 11.31 -11.72 -12.70
N ILE A 282 10.06 -11.42 -12.33
CA ILE A 282 9.33 -12.27 -11.40
C ILE A 282 8.64 -13.38 -12.20
N PRO A 283 8.85 -14.66 -11.86
CA PRO A 283 8.22 -15.75 -12.60
C PRO A 283 6.70 -15.59 -12.62
N GLU A 284 6.09 -15.84 -13.78
CA GLU A 284 4.63 -15.99 -13.89
C GLU A 284 4.14 -17.02 -12.87
N ASN A 285 2.92 -16.83 -12.38
CA ASN A 285 2.31 -17.83 -11.54
C ASN A 285 2.28 -19.20 -12.22
N SER A 286 2.66 -20.23 -11.47
CA SER A 286 2.64 -21.60 -11.94
C SER A 286 1.67 -22.40 -11.08
N ASP A 287 1.10 -23.47 -11.64
CA ASP A 287 0.13 -24.35 -10.97
C ASP A 287 0.78 -25.18 -9.83
N VAL A 288 1.39 -24.52 -8.85
CA VAL A 288 1.93 -25.14 -7.64
C VAL A 288 0.85 -25.11 -6.56
N ASP A 289 0.65 -26.24 -5.88
CA ASP A 289 -0.29 -26.31 -4.76
C ASP A 289 0.18 -25.42 -3.61
N SER A 290 -0.53 -24.32 -3.33
CA SER A 290 -0.16 -23.40 -2.27
C SER A 290 -0.25 -24.07 -0.89
N LEU A 291 0.82 -23.98 -0.11
CA LEU A 291 0.86 -24.56 1.24
C LEU A 291 0.08 -23.76 2.28
N VAL A 292 -0.20 -22.48 2.01
CA VAL A 292 -0.85 -21.57 2.97
C VAL A 292 -2.31 -21.94 3.22
N THR A 293 -3.03 -22.34 2.18
CA THR A 293 -4.45 -22.72 2.27
C THR A 293 -4.66 -24.03 3.03
N GLN A 294 -3.60 -24.83 3.16
CA GLN A 294 -3.59 -26.11 3.87
C GLN A 294 -3.21 -25.98 5.35
N LEU A 295 -2.84 -24.78 5.82
CA LEU A 295 -2.54 -24.55 7.23
C LEU A 295 -3.77 -24.81 8.11
N PRO A 296 -3.62 -25.07 9.41
CA PRO A 296 -4.75 -25.17 10.34
C PRO A 296 -5.60 -23.88 10.34
N ALA A 297 -6.92 -24.02 10.42
CA ALA A 297 -7.84 -22.88 10.42
C ALA A 297 -7.61 -21.85 11.55
N ASP A 298 -7.04 -22.27 12.68
CA ASP A 298 -6.75 -21.40 13.82
C ASP A 298 -5.37 -20.70 13.74
N THR A 299 -4.70 -20.77 12.59
CA THR A 299 -3.43 -20.06 12.34
C THR A 299 -3.59 -18.56 12.61
N ALA A 300 -2.75 -18.01 13.49
CA ALA A 300 -2.79 -16.60 13.87
C ALA A 300 -2.03 -15.71 12.88
N VAL A 301 -0.91 -16.20 12.37
CA VAL A 301 -0.09 -15.50 11.36
C VAL A 301 0.37 -16.51 10.32
N ALA A 302 0.26 -16.16 9.04
CA ALA A 302 0.82 -16.92 7.94
C ALA A 302 1.55 -16.01 6.96
N ILE A 303 2.72 -16.44 6.50
CA ILE A 303 3.45 -15.87 5.38
C ILE A 303 3.69 -17.00 4.40
N SER A 304 3.38 -16.81 3.12
CA SER A 304 3.70 -17.79 2.09
C SER A 304 4.30 -17.17 0.86
N MET A 305 5.04 -18.00 0.14
CA MET A 305 5.63 -17.67 -1.14
C MET A 305 5.63 -18.92 -2.01
N ASP A 306 5.00 -18.81 -3.17
CA ASP A 306 5.04 -19.81 -4.22
C ASP A 306 6.03 -19.37 -5.30
N ASN A 307 6.64 -20.35 -5.97
CA ASN A 307 7.72 -20.16 -6.94
C ASN A 307 9.00 -19.52 -6.38
N GLY A 308 9.26 -19.65 -5.07
CA GLY A 308 10.39 -19.01 -4.41
C GLY A 308 11.76 -19.40 -5.00
N ALA A 309 11.96 -20.66 -5.36
CA ALA A 309 13.17 -21.14 -6.02
C ALA A 309 13.38 -20.49 -7.41
N ALA A 310 12.31 -20.30 -8.18
CA ALA A 310 12.36 -19.64 -9.47
C ALA A 310 12.64 -18.13 -9.31
N MET A 311 12.02 -17.48 -8.32
CA MET A 311 12.26 -16.07 -8.00
C MET A 311 13.72 -15.81 -7.63
N ILE A 312 14.32 -16.65 -6.79
CA ILE A 312 15.74 -16.54 -6.43
C ILE A 312 16.63 -16.80 -7.64
N GLN A 313 16.27 -17.74 -8.51
CA GLN A 313 17.03 -17.96 -9.75
C GLN A 313 17.02 -16.70 -10.63
N SER A 314 15.85 -16.09 -10.85
CA SER A 314 15.74 -14.85 -11.62
C SER A 314 16.54 -13.70 -11.00
N ALA A 315 16.42 -13.50 -9.68
CA ALA A 315 17.16 -12.47 -8.95
C ALA A 315 18.67 -12.67 -9.04
N TRP A 316 19.12 -13.93 -8.90
CA TRP A 316 20.52 -14.29 -8.99
C TRP A 316 21.08 -14.07 -10.38
N ASP A 317 20.35 -14.49 -11.42
CA ASP A 317 20.77 -14.30 -12.82
C ASP A 317 20.85 -12.83 -13.19
N TYR A 318 19.86 -12.03 -12.79
CA TYR A 318 19.87 -10.57 -12.97
C TYR A 318 21.09 -9.93 -12.30
N TYR A 319 21.35 -10.25 -11.02
CA TYR A 319 22.46 -9.66 -10.29
C TYR A 319 23.83 -10.16 -10.80
N ALA A 320 23.92 -11.42 -11.24
CA ALA A 320 25.14 -11.99 -11.83
C ALA A 320 25.47 -11.40 -13.20
N GLU A 321 24.47 -11.02 -13.99
CA GLU A 321 24.67 -10.31 -15.25
C GLU A 321 25.28 -8.92 -15.02
N GLN A 322 24.79 -8.20 -14.01
CA GLN A 322 25.24 -6.85 -13.68
C GLN A 322 26.58 -6.83 -12.93
N ASN A 323 26.80 -7.79 -12.01
CA ASN A 323 27.92 -7.81 -11.08
C ASN A 323 28.63 -9.19 -11.05
N PRO A 324 29.20 -9.65 -12.18
CA PRO A 324 29.71 -11.02 -12.30
C PRO A 324 30.89 -11.33 -11.37
N GLU A 325 31.76 -10.36 -11.09
CA GLU A 325 32.90 -10.53 -10.18
C GLU A 325 32.44 -10.66 -8.72
N GLU A 326 31.48 -9.81 -8.29
CA GLU A 326 30.95 -9.84 -6.92
C GLU A 326 30.20 -11.13 -6.64
N VAL A 327 29.39 -11.61 -7.60
CA VAL A 327 28.70 -12.90 -7.47
C VAL A 327 29.69 -14.06 -7.41
N ALA A 328 30.74 -14.04 -8.22
CA ALA A 328 31.76 -15.08 -8.19
C ALA A 328 32.50 -15.12 -6.83
N ASP A 329 32.85 -13.96 -6.28
CA ASP A 329 33.49 -13.83 -4.98
C ASP A 329 32.56 -14.26 -3.84
N ALA A 330 31.29 -13.83 -3.87
CA ALA A 330 30.28 -14.24 -2.88
C ALA A 330 30.04 -15.75 -2.91
N THR A 331 29.94 -16.34 -4.10
CA THR A 331 29.78 -17.80 -4.29
C THR A 331 31.00 -18.55 -3.76
N GLN A 332 32.21 -18.05 -4.02
CA GLN A 332 33.44 -18.68 -3.53
C GLN A 332 33.54 -18.61 -1.99
N GLN A 333 33.18 -17.46 -1.40
CA GLN A 333 33.16 -17.30 0.06
C GLN A 333 32.13 -18.21 0.70
N ALA A 334 30.91 -18.25 0.18
CA ALA A 334 29.86 -19.14 0.64
C ALA A 334 30.29 -20.62 0.56
N ALA A 335 30.91 -21.03 -0.55
CA ALA A 335 31.44 -22.38 -0.73
C ALA A 335 32.56 -22.73 0.27
N ALA A 336 33.39 -21.76 0.67
CA ALA A 336 34.41 -21.96 1.70
C ALA A 336 33.81 -22.18 3.09
N GLU A 337 32.61 -21.65 3.35
CA GLU A 337 31.83 -21.86 4.57
C GLU A 337 30.91 -23.09 4.49
N GLY A 338 30.81 -23.74 3.32
CA GLY A 338 30.04 -24.96 3.10
C GLY A 338 28.68 -24.75 2.42
N PHE A 339 28.37 -23.53 2.01
CA PHE A 339 27.12 -23.20 1.32
C PHE A 339 27.26 -23.26 -0.20
N SER A 340 26.19 -23.66 -0.88
CA SER A 340 26.05 -23.74 -2.34
C SER A 340 25.04 -22.69 -2.81
N LEU A 341 25.47 -21.44 -3.00
CA LEU A 341 24.60 -20.37 -3.50
C LEU A 341 24.46 -20.41 -5.04
N PRO A 342 23.27 -20.06 -5.59
CA PRO A 342 22.02 -19.74 -4.89
C PRO A 342 21.18 -20.97 -4.49
N ASP A 343 21.64 -22.19 -4.82
CA ASP A 343 20.86 -23.43 -4.69
C ASP A 343 20.36 -23.71 -3.26
N ASP A 344 21.13 -23.36 -2.23
CA ASP A 344 20.69 -23.53 -0.84
C ASP A 344 19.52 -22.59 -0.49
N ILE A 345 19.54 -21.35 -1.00
CA ILE A 345 18.42 -20.40 -0.81
C ILE A 345 17.19 -20.89 -1.58
N LYS A 346 17.39 -21.35 -2.82
CA LYS A 346 16.32 -21.93 -3.64
C LYS A 346 15.66 -23.11 -2.94
N MET A 347 16.44 -23.92 -2.23
CA MET A 347 15.90 -25.06 -1.48
C MET A 347 15.09 -24.63 -0.26
N ILE A 348 15.49 -23.55 0.42
CA ILE A 348 14.76 -22.94 1.55
C ILE A 348 13.51 -22.18 1.10
N LEU A 349 13.43 -21.68 -0.13
CA LEU A 349 12.17 -21.07 -0.59
C LEU A 349 11.28 -22.06 -1.35
N GLY A 350 11.88 -23.11 -1.92
CA GLY A 350 11.18 -24.21 -2.57
C GLY A 350 10.29 -23.77 -3.73
N ASP A 351 9.44 -24.70 -4.17
CA ASP A 351 8.37 -24.40 -5.13
C ASP A 351 7.17 -23.76 -4.43
N SER A 352 6.93 -24.10 -3.17
CA SER A 352 5.99 -23.42 -2.27
C SER A 352 6.54 -23.47 -0.85
N MET A 353 6.44 -22.37 -0.11
CA MET A 353 6.77 -22.31 1.30
C MET A 353 5.71 -21.58 2.10
N SER A 354 5.52 -21.99 3.35
CA SER A 354 4.70 -21.28 4.32
C SER A 354 5.38 -21.24 5.68
N LEU A 355 5.45 -20.06 6.28
CA LEU A 355 5.80 -19.85 7.68
C LEU A 355 4.52 -19.49 8.43
N SER A 356 4.24 -20.18 9.52
CA SER A 356 3.02 -19.94 10.30
C SER A 356 3.27 -19.90 11.80
N ALA A 357 2.43 -19.14 12.49
CA ALA A 357 2.32 -19.13 13.94
C ALA A 357 0.90 -19.49 14.37
N GLY A 358 0.79 -20.43 15.31
CA GLY A 358 -0.48 -20.85 15.89
C GLY A 358 -1.01 -19.83 16.92
N PRO A 359 -2.24 -20.02 17.43
CA PRO A 359 -2.92 -19.05 18.29
C PRO A 359 -2.25 -18.83 19.65
N GLY A 360 -1.45 -19.80 20.13
CA GLY A 360 -0.67 -19.69 21.37
C GLY A 360 0.65 -18.94 21.25
N ILE A 361 0.93 -18.28 20.12
CA ILE A 361 2.22 -17.63 19.85
C ILE A 361 2.56 -16.57 20.89
N ILE A 362 1.56 -15.81 21.31
CA ILE A 362 1.71 -14.74 22.29
C ILE A 362 2.03 -15.28 23.68
N ASP A 363 1.25 -16.26 24.16
CA ASP A 363 1.50 -16.93 25.44
C ASP A 363 2.91 -17.50 25.48
N ALA A 364 3.35 -18.13 24.38
CA ALA A 364 4.67 -18.72 24.27
C ALA A 364 5.80 -17.68 24.44
N PHE A 365 5.62 -16.43 24.00
CA PHE A 365 6.60 -15.36 24.22
C PHE A 365 6.48 -14.69 25.59
N MET A 366 5.27 -14.52 26.12
CA MET A 366 5.03 -13.87 27.41
C MET A 366 5.40 -14.76 28.61
N ASP A 367 5.28 -16.08 28.48
CA ASP A 367 5.61 -17.04 29.53
C ASP A 367 7.09 -17.41 29.58
N VAL A 368 7.95 -16.74 28.80
CA VAL A 368 9.42 -16.89 28.88
C VAL A 368 9.89 -16.40 30.25
N SER A 369 10.04 -17.34 31.19
CA SER A 369 10.58 -17.06 32.51
C SER A 369 12.06 -16.67 32.40
N PRO A 370 12.50 -15.52 32.95
CA PRO A 370 13.92 -15.16 33.01
C PRO A 370 14.75 -16.07 33.94
N THR A 371 14.09 -17.02 34.62
CA THR A 371 14.73 -17.94 35.57
C THR A 371 14.62 -19.41 35.18
N ASP A 372 13.82 -19.72 34.16
CA ASP A 372 13.78 -21.04 33.55
C ASP A 372 14.67 -21.05 32.31
N SER A 373 15.37 -22.16 32.09
CA SER A 373 16.36 -22.28 31.00
C SER A 373 15.85 -23.13 29.84
N GLY A 374 14.63 -23.68 29.94
CA GLY A 374 13.93 -24.27 28.81
C GLY A 374 13.32 -23.15 27.95
N MET A 375 13.53 -23.22 26.63
CA MET A 375 12.71 -22.45 25.71
C MET A 375 11.27 -22.97 25.79
N PRO A 376 10.26 -22.09 25.89
CA PRO A 376 8.87 -22.51 25.75
C PRO A 376 8.64 -23.13 24.37
N ALA A 377 7.66 -24.02 24.28
CA ALA A 377 7.21 -24.54 23.00
C ALA A 377 6.53 -23.39 22.25
N VAL A 378 7.23 -22.81 21.27
CA VAL A 378 6.69 -21.74 20.44
C VAL A 378 6.00 -22.38 19.24
N PRO A 379 4.70 -22.13 19.00
CA PRO A 379 3.96 -22.74 17.90
C PRO A 379 4.29 -22.03 16.58
N ILE A 380 5.57 -22.00 16.21
CA ILE A 380 6.05 -21.56 14.90
C ILE A 380 6.46 -22.79 14.12
N GLY A 381 6.04 -22.83 12.87
CA GLY A 381 6.38 -23.91 11.97
C GLY A 381 6.56 -23.40 10.56
N TYR A 382 7.39 -24.11 9.82
CA TYR A 382 7.74 -23.81 8.45
C TYR A 382 7.50 -25.07 7.62
N ARG A 383 6.83 -24.90 6.48
CA ARG A 383 6.55 -25.95 5.50
C ARG A 383 7.15 -25.53 4.18
N VAL A 384 7.73 -26.48 3.44
CA VAL A 384 8.29 -26.22 2.11
C VAL A 384 8.20 -27.45 1.20
N ALA A 385 7.73 -27.23 -0.03
CA ALA A 385 7.81 -28.19 -1.12
C ALA A 385 9.16 -28.03 -1.84
N THR A 386 10.06 -29.01 -1.70
CA THR A 386 11.45 -28.94 -2.19
C THR A 386 12.10 -30.33 -2.21
N ASP A 387 13.40 -30.42 -2.50
CA ASP A 387 14.19 -31.64 -2.28
C ASP A 387 14.40 -31.87 -0.77
N THR A 388 13.44 -32.58 -0.15
CA THR A 388 13.36 -32.78 1.30
C THR A 388 14.56 -33.58 1.85
N ASP A 389 15.07 -34.56 1.10
CA ASP A 389 16.25 -35.34 1.47
C ASP A 389 17.49 -34.45 1.56
N ARG A 390 17.67 -33.57 0.57
CA ARG A 390 18.79 -32.63 0.56
C ARG A 390 18.65 -31.56 1.64
N LEU A 391 17.44 -31.02 1.85
CA LEU A 391 17.20 -30.03 2.90
C LEU A 391 17.43 -30.61 4.30
N GLN A 392 16.97 -31.83 4.57
CA GLN A 392 17.25 -32.52 5.83
C GLN A 392 18.76 -32.78 6.02
N THR A 393 19.48 -33.13 4.95
CA THR A 393 20.94 -33.28 5.00
C THR A 393 21.61 -31.96 5.39
N MET A 394 21.22 -30.85 4.74
CA MET A 394 21.73 -29.51 5.03
C MET A 394 21.44 -29.10 6.49
N LEU A 395 20.23 -29.34 7.00
CA LEU A 395 19.88 -29.05 8.39
C LEU A 395 20.73 -29.88 9.37
N ASN A 396 20.94 -31.16 9.09
CA ASN A 396 21.78 -32.02 9.93
C ASN A 396 23.25 -31.57 9.96
N GLU A 397 23.82 -31.23 8.81
CA GLU A 397 25.21 -30.76 8.70
C GLU A 397 25.45 -29.44 9.44
N ASN A 398 24.42 -28.59 9.52
CA ASN A 398 24.44 -27.32 10.23
C ASN A 398 23.97 -27.42 11.70
N GLY A 399 23.75 -28.62 12.22
CA GLY A 399 23.39 -28.85 13.63
C GLY A 399 21.94 -28.52 13.99
N LEU A 400 21.06 -28.35 13.00
CA LEU A 400 19.61 -28.15 13.14
C LEU A 400 18.80 -29.44 12.90
N GLY A 401 19.48 -30.58 12.96
CA GLY A 401 18.92 -31.90 12.73
C GLY A 401 17.96 -32.40 13.82
N ALA A 402 17.62 -33.69 13.71
CA ALA A 402 16.71 -34.37 14.63
C ALA A 402 17.17 -34.22 16.10
N GLY A 403 16.26 -33.70 16.94
CA GLY A 403 16.52 -33.43 18.37
C GLY A 403 16.77 -31.96 18.70
N VAL A 404 16.95 -31.10 17.69
CA VAL A 404 16.91 -29.63 17.83
C VAL A 404 15.57 -29.10 17.33
N LEU A 405 15.17 -29.52 16.13
CA LEU A 405 13.85 -29.24 15.56
C LEU A 405 13.03 -30.54 15.53
N ALA A 406 11.70 -30.39 15.58
CA ALA A 406 10.79 -31.40 15.10
C ALA A 406 10.77 -31.31 13.56
N LEU A 407 10.85 -32.45 12.88
CA LEU A 407 10.81 -32.55 11.42
C LEU A 407 9.82 -33.64 11.04
N ARG A 408 9.07 -33.39 9.97
CA ARG A 408 8.17 -34.36 9.37
C ARG A 408 8.12 -34.14 7.86
N GLU A 409 8.23 -35.23 7.11
CA GLU A 409 8.11 -35.22 5.65
C GLU A 409 6.86 -35.97 5.25
N ASP A 410 6.02 -35.33 4.44
CA ASP A 410 4.83 -35.92 3.85
C ASP A 410 4.74 -35.46 2.39
N ASP A 411 4.63 -36.41 1.45
CA ASP A 411 4.38 -36.15 0.03
C ASP A 411 5.29 -35.10 -0.65
N GLY A 412 6.59 -35.07 -0.29
CA GLY A 412 7.56 -34.12 -0.86
C GLY A 412 7.56 -32.73 -0.21
N VAL A 413 6.82 -32.57 0.89
CA VAL A 413 6.82 -31.37 1.72
C VAL A 413 7.54 -31.66 3.03
N LEU A 414 8.52 -30.82 3.36
CA LEU A 414 9.17 -30.85 4.67
C LEU A 414 8.49 -29.84 5.59
N THR A 415 8.00 -30.32 6.74
CA THR A 415 7.48 -29.51 7.84
C THR A 415 8.47 -29.55 9.00
N LEU A 416 8.81 -28.39 9.57
CA LEU A 416 9.69 -28.28 10.73
C LEU A 416 9.25 -27.19 11.69
N GLY A 417 9.66 -27.31 12.95
CA GLY A 417 9.29 -26.37 14.01
C GLY A 417 9.93 -26.70 15.35
N GLY A 418 9.75 -25.83 16.34
CA GLY A 418 10.24 -26.04 17.71
C GLY A 418 9.37 -26.98 18.55
N ASP A 419 8.12 -27.19 18.13
CA ASP A 419 7.13 -28.01 18.83
C ASP A 419 6.62 -29.14 17.93
N GLN A 420 6.76 -30.40 18.40
CA GLN A 420 6.36 -31.58 17.61
C GLN A 420 4.85 -31.63 17.38
N ALA A 421 4.04 -31.24 18.36
CA ALA A 421 2.59 -31.30 18.22
C ALA A 421 2.10 -30.29 17.16
N TYR A 422 2.72 -29.11 17.11
CA TYR A 422 2.45 -28.13 16.07
C TYR A 422 2.95 -28.59 14.70
N VAL A 423 4.15 -29.17 14.60
CA VAL A 423 4.64 -29.79 13.35
C VAL A 423 3.69 -30.88 12.85
N ASP A 424 3.20 -31.75 13.73
CA ASP A 424 2.24 -32.79 13.37
C ASP A 424 0.92 -32.18 12.89
N ALA A 425 0.41 -31.14 13.55
CA ALA A 425 -0.81 -30.43 13.16
C ALA A 425 -0.68 -29.75 11.79
N LEU A 426 0.46 -29.12 11.51
CA LEU A 426 0.77 -28.50 10.23
C LEU A 426 0.87 -29.52 9.08
N ALA A 427 1.42 -30.69 9.37
CA ALA A 427 1.66 -31.73 8.37
C ALA A 427 0.43 -32.62 8.10
N ASP A 428 -0.38 -32.90 9.14
CA ASP A 428 -1.56 -33.75 9.00
C ASP A 428 -2.62 -33.12 8.09
N GLY A 429 -2.69 -31.78 8.03
CA GLY A 429 -3.67 -31.05 7.20
C GLY A 429 -5.12 -31.49 7.45
N SER A 430 -5.39 -32.11 8.60
CA SER A 430 -6.64 -32.80 8.88
C SER A 430 -7.53 -31.93 9.75
N GLY A 431 -8.70 -31.54 9.24
CA GLY A 431 -9.63 -30.66 9.93
C GLY A 431 -10.08 -29.53 9.01
N ASP A 432 -10.60 -28.45 9.62
CA ASP A 432 -10.85 -27.21 8.90
C ASP A 432 -9.49 -26.55 8.59
N THR A 433 -9.29 -26.15 7.34
CA THR A 433 -8.05 -25.51 6.90
C THR A 433 -8.20 -24.00 6.85
N LEU A 434 -7.07 -23.30 6.79
CA LEU A 434 -7.01 -21.86 6.67
C LEU A 434 -7.66 -21.39 5.36
N GLY A 435 -7.47 -22.11 4.26
CA GLY A 435 -8.11 -21.82 2.98
C GLY A 435 -9.64 -21.91 2.99
N ASP A 436 -10.21 -22.67 3.94
CA ASP A 436 -11.66 -22.76 4.14
C ASP A 436 -12.17 -21.79 5.24
N HIS A 437 -11.28 -21.06 5.91
CA HIS A 437 -11.62 -20.18 7.03
C HIS A 437 -12.14 -18.82 6.55
N GLU A 438 -13.29 -18.39 7.06
CA GLU A 438 -14.00 -17.19 6.59
C GLU A 438 -13.12 -15.94 6.65
N LEU A 439 -12.45 -15.65 7.78
CA LEU A 439 -11.55 -14.50 7.89
C LEU A 439 -10.38 -14.54 6.92
N PHE A 440 -9.85 -15.74 6.62
CA PHE A 440 -8.73 -15.87 5.68
C PHE A 440 -9.18 -15.60 4.25
N THR A 441 -10.29 -16.23 3.83
CA THR A 441 -10.85 -16.02 2.48
C THR A 441 -11.32 -14.58 2.24
N ALA A 442 -11.77 -13.89 3.28
CA ALA A 442 -12.10 -12.48 3.20
C ALA A 442 -10.84 -11.60 3.07
N ALA A 443 -9.78 -11.92 3.83
CA ALA A 443 -8.57 -11.10 3.92
C ALA A 443 -7.59 -11.31 2.76
N VAL A 444 -7.46 -12.55 2.28
CA VAL A 444 -6.51 -12.94 1.23
C VAL A 444 -7.29 -13.15 -0.06
N ALA A 445 -7.28 -12.14 -0.92
CA ALA A 445 -7.92 -12.23 -2.23
C ALA A 445 -7.20 -13.27 -3.10
N ASP A 446 -7.99 -14.10 -3.80
CA ASP A 446 -7.49 -15.09 -4.76
C ASP A 446 -6.38 -15.99 -4.19
N ALA A 447 -6.54 -16.44 -2.93
CA ALA A 447 -5.51 -17.15 -2.18
C ALA A 447 -4.97 -18.43 -2.86
N ASP A 448 -5.78 -19.09 -3.69
CA ASP A 448 -5.35 -20.28 -4.45
C ASP A 448 -4.38 -19.93 -5.58
N ASP A 449 -4.45 -18.70 -6.09
CA ASP A 449 -3.63 -18.19 -7.19
C ASP A 449 -2.56 -17.19 -6.71
N ALA A 450 -2.50 -16.91 -5.41
CA ALA A 450 -1.59 -15.91 -4.85
C ALA A 450 -0.17 -16.46 -4.70
N GLN A 451 0.82 -15.86 -5.36
CA GLN A 451 2.22 -16.24 -5.23
C GLN A 451 2.87 -15.74 -3.94
N MET A 452 2.34 -14.67 -3.35
CA MET A 452 2.76 -14.18 -2.04
C MET A 452 1.52 -13.96 -1.20
N VAL A 453 1.54 -14.44 0.04
CA VAL A 453 0.49 -14.17 1.02
C VAL A 453 1.09 -13.71 2.34
N LEU A 454 0.48 -12.69 2.92
CA LEU A 454 0.56 -12.40 4.36
C LEU A 454 -0.86 -12.46 4.90
N PHE A 455 -1.04 -13.17 6.00
CA PHE A 455 -2.29 -13.21 6.75
C PHE A 455 -2.01 -13.02 8.23
N VAL A 456 -2.80 -12.17 8.87
CA VAL A 456 -2.79 -11.96 10.31
C VAL A 456 -4.24 -11.97 10.79
N ASN A 457 -4.59 -12.96 11.60
CA ASN A 457 -5.78 -12.91 12.44
C ASN A 457 -5.46 -11.98 13.62
N VAL A 458 -6.18 -10.87 13.74
CA VAL A 458 -5.86 -9.81 14.69
C VAL A 458 -6.46 -10.09 16.08
N ASN A 459 -7.55 -10.86 16.14
CA ASN A 459 -8.31 -11.12 17.37
C ASN A 459 -7.43 -11.65 18.53
N PRO A 460 -6.46 -12.58 18.33
CA PRO A 460 -5.57 -13.03 19.40
C PRO A 460 -4.62 -11.96 19.96
N PHE A 461 -4.46 -10.84 19.26
CA PHE A 461 -3.48 -9.78 19.58
C PHE A 461 -4.11 -8.53 20.21
N GLU A 462 -5.44 -8.43 20.24
CA GLU A 462 -6.21 -7.28 20.72
C GLU A 462 -5.75 -6.73 22.07
N GLU A 463 -5.58 -7.62 23.06
CA GLU A 463 -5.20 -7.25 24.42
C GLU A 463 -3.83 -6.53 24.51
N TYR A 464 -3.01 -6.61 23.46
CA TYR A 464 -1.66 -6.06 23.44
C TYR A 464 -1.57 -4.72 22.72
N TYR A 465 -2.25 -4.55 21.59
CA TYR A 465 -2.15 -3.30 20.83
C TYR A 465 -3.23 -2.28 21.22
N LEU A 466 -4.46 -2.72 21.58
CA LEU A 466 -5.55 -1.80 21.91
C LEU A 466 -5.24 -0.86 23.10
N PRO A 467 -4.53 -1.31 24.17
CA PRO A 467 -4.17 -0.41 25.26
C PRO A 467 -3.24 0.74 24.85
N GLU A 468 -2.44 0.56 23.80
CA GLU A 468 -1.50 1.57 23.30
C GLU A 468 -2.20 2.66 22.46
N ILE A 469 -3.37 2.35 21.91
CA ILE A 469 -4.19 3.31 21.16
C ILE A 469 -4.85 4.23 22.17
N THR A 470 -4.49 5.51 22.19
CA THR A 470 -5.01 6.49 23.16
C THR A 470 -6.32 7.13 22.72
N ASP A 471 -6.49 7.31 21.40
CA ASP A 471 -7.74 7.78 20.81
C ASP A 471 -8.83 6.73 20.96
N THR A 472 -9.99 7.16 21.48
CA THR A 472 -11.06 6.21 21.83
C THR A 472 -11.81 5.72 20.60
N ASN A 473 -11.96 6.56 19.57
CA ASN A 473 -12.64 6.18 18.34
C ASN A 473 -11.76 5.21 17.54
N ALA A 474 -10.46 5.50 17.42
CA ALA A 474 -9.51 4.60 16.79
C ALA A 474 -9.42 3.24 17.52
N ARG A 475 -9.45 3.24 18.86
CA ARG A 475 -9.47 1.98 19.64
C ARG A 475 -10.73 1.17 19.34
N SER A 476 -11.91 1.78 19.38
CA SER A 476 -13.17 1.08 19.12
C SER A 476 -13.33 0.61 17.67
N ALA A 477 -12.72 1.31 16.70
CA ALA A 477 -12.64 0.83 15.33
C ALA A 477 -11.71 -0.39 15.20
N LEU A 478 -10.57 -0.38 15.88
CA LEU A 478 -9.61 -1.48 15.86
C LEU A 478 -10.03 -2.71 16.69
N GLU A 479 -10.95 -2.55 17.64
CA GLU A 479 -11.61 -3.65 18.39
C GLU A 479 -12.46 -4.57 17.51
N GLN A 480 -12.65 -4.20 16.25
CA GLN A 480 -13.56 -4.86 15.33
C GLN A 480 -12.88 -5.25 14.02
N LEU A 481 -11.55 -5.11 13.98
CA LEU A 481 -10.72 -5.61 12.91
C LEU A 481 -10.48 -7.09 13.17
N GLY A 482 -11.05 -7.95 12.32
CA GLY A 482 -10.88 -9.40 12.40
C GLY A 482 -9.53 -9.88 11.86
N ALA A 483 -9.15 -9.37 10.68
CA ALA A 483 -7.95 -9.82 9.99
C ALA A 483 -7.32 -8.77 9.07
N ILE A 484 -6.04 -8.96 8.81
CA ILE A 484 -5.28 -8.26 7.77
C ILE A 484 -4.76 -9.30 6.79
N GLY A 485 -4.95 -9.07 5.50
CA GLY A 485 -4.44 -9.92 4.44
C GLY A 485 -3.74 -9.13 3.35
N ILE A 486 -2.69 -9.71 2.79
CA ILE A 486 -2.03 -9.26 1.57
C ILE A 486 -1.90 -10.46 0.64
N SER A 487 -2.26 -10.30 -0.63
CA SER A 487 -1.96 -11.24 -1.70
C SER A 487 -1.32 -10.54 -2.89
N GLY A 488 -0.48 -11.26 -3.63
CA GLY A 488 0.15 -10.76 -4.85
C GLY A 488 0.37 -11.87 -5.87
N THR A 489 0.14 -11.53 -7.14
CA THR A 489 0.22 -12.46 -8.27
C THR A 489 0.92 -11.79 -9.44
N ASN A 490 1.86 -12.51 -10.07
CA ASN A 490 2.52 -12.05 -11.29
C ASN A 490 1.87 -12.74 -12.49
N GLU A 491 1.44 -11.92 -13.45
CA GLU A 491 0.84 -12.36 -14.71
C GLU A 491 1.92 -12.68 -15.74
N ASN A 492 3.07 -12.01 -15.64
CA ASN A 492 4.27 -12.29 -16.42
C ASN A 492 5.49 -11.66 -15.74
N ALA A 493 6.64 -11.66 -16.43
CA ALA A 493 7.91 -11.17 -15.90
C ALA A 493 7.92 -9.71 -15.43
N SER A 494 7.03 -8.86 -15.96
CA SER A 494 7.00 -7.41 -15.71
C SER A 494 5.65 -6.91 -15.20
N ASP A 495 4.63 -7.76 -15.19
CA ASP A 495 3.26 -7.34 -14.89
C ASP A 495 2.66 -8.22 -13.80
N GLY A 496 1.91 -7.59 -12.90
CA GLY A 496 1.23 -8.29 -11.81
C GLY A 496 0.22 -7.41 -11.11
N HIS A 497 -0.43 -7.97 -10.10
CA HIS A 497 -1.34 -7.25 -9.23
C HIS A 497 -1.17 -7.67 -7.78
N PHE A 498 -1.59 -6.80 -6.88
CA PHE A 498 -1.60 -7.05 -5.45
C PHE A 498 -2.88 -6.54 -4.81
N THR A 499 -3.22 -7.13 -3.68
CA THR A 499 -4.39 -6.75 -2.89
C THR A 499 -4.02 -6.76 -1.41
N LEU A 500 -4.37 -5.70 -0.70
CA LEU A 500 -4.35 -5.64 0.76
C LEU A 500 -5.77 -5.45 1.26
N ARG A 501 -6.19 -6.23 2.26
CA ARG A 501 -7.50 -6.09 2.90
C ARG A 501 -7.41 -5.98 4.41
N LEU A 502 -8.18 -5.03 4.94
CA LEU A 502 -8.48 -4.89 6.36
C LEU A 502 -9.92 -5.36 6.57
N VAL A 503 -10.10 -6.53 7.18
CA VAL A 503 -11.39 -7.23 7.27
C VAL A 503 -12.02 -7.01 8.64
N ALA A 504 -13.29 -6.64 8.67
CA ALA A 504 -14.07 -6.54 9.90
C ALA A 504 -14.36 -7.93 10.49
N ASP A 505 -14.37 -8.03 11.81
CA ASP A 505 -14.70 -9.28 12.51
C ASP A 505 -16.18 -9.66 12.25
N PRO A 506 -16.48 -10.87 11.76
CA PRO A 506 -17.85 -11.31 11.57
C PRO A 506 -18.49 -11.63 12.93
N GLU A 507 -19.49 -10.84 13.34
CA GLU A 507 -20.28 -11.06 14.58
C GLU A 507 -20.92 -12.46 14.72
#